data_AF-A0ABD2K9F2-F1
#
_entry.id   AF-A0ABD2K9F2-F1
#
_cell.length_a   1.000
_cell.length_b   1.000
_cell.length_c   1.000
_cell.angle_alpha   90.00
_cell.angle_beta   90.00
_cell.angle_gamma   90.00
#
_symmetry.space_group_name_H-M   'P 1'
#
loop_
_entity.id
_entity.type
_entity.pdbx_description
1 polymer ?
#
loop_
_entity_poly.entity_id
_entity_poly.type
_entity_poly.pdbx_seq_one_letter_code
_entity_poly.pdbx_strand_id
1 'polypeptide(L)'
;MANNLNHYEHLKPGPPKAAAHEPIYCYICGRQFGSKSIGIHQPQCLKKWKIQNDQLPKEVRRTEPEPPKIVRKADNSIDVNATNMAAYEASLAQLIRCENCGRKFAPERLQAHQRACTKENPGVPIIVHPGQRHRQPHLATSLAAKKAKK
;
A
#
# COMPACT_ATOMS: atom_id res chain seq x y z
N MET A 1 -27.32 -21.80 -40.37
CA MET A 1 -27.45 -21.14 -39.05
C MET A 1 -26.42 -20.02 -39.01
N ALA A 2 -26.83 -18.77 -39.22
CA ALA A 2 -25.91 -17.64 -39.29
C ALA A 2 -25.54 -17.17 -37.87
N ASN A 3 -24.26 -17.22 -37.56
CA ASN A 3 -23.69 -16.92 -36.25
C ASN A 3 -23.77 -15.39 -36.00
N ASN A 4 -24.59 -14.97 -35.04
CA ASN A 4 -24.82 -13.56 -34.71
C ASN A 4 -23.69 -13.03 -33.81
N LEU A 5 -22.69 -12.41 -34.43
CA LEU A 5 -21.52 -11.81 -33.80
C LEU A 5 -21.75 -10.37 -33.26
N ASN A 6 -22.98 -9.85 -33.24
CA ASN A 6 -23.25 -8.44 -32.86
C ASN A 6 -23.21 -8.14 -31.34
N HIS A 7 -23.02 -9.13 -30.46
CA HIS A 7 -23.06 -8.87 -29.01
C HIS A 7 -21.78 -8.21 -28.45
N TYR A 8 -20.67 -8.15 -29.19
CA TYR A 8 -19.39 -7.59 -28.70
C TYR A 8 -19.19 -6.09 -29.03
N GLU A 9 -20.13 -5.45 -29.74
CA GLU A 9 -20.07 -4.03 -30.12
C GLU A 9 -20.01 -3.07 -28.92
N HIS A 10 -20.46 -3.50 -27.73
CA HIS A 10 -20.43 -2.70 -26.50
C HIS A 10 -19.08 -2.72 -25.75
N LEU A 11 -18.11 -3.53 -26.19
CA LEU A 11 -16.80 -3.64 -25.56
C LEU A 11 -15.72 -2.81 -26.25
N LYS A 12 -16.13 -1.84 -27.09
CA LYS A 12 -15.21 -0.87 -27.67
C LYS A 12 -14.56 -0.06 -26.54
N PRO A 13 -13.23 -0.11 -26.36
CA PRO A 13 -12.56 0.66 -25.33
C PRO A 13 -12.86 2.14 -25.56
N GLY A 14 -13.35 2.81 -24.52
CA GLY A 14 -13.58 4.25 -24.56
C GLY A 14 -12.30 5.03 -24.82
N PRO A 15 -12.40 6.33 -25.13
CA PRO A 15 -11.23 7.18 -25.33
C PRO A 15 -10.25 7.03 -24.15
N PRO A 16 -8.92 7.09 -24.41
CA PRO A 16 -7.93 6.98 -23.34
C PRO A 16 -8.26 8.01 -22.26
N LYS A 17 -8.41 7.54 -21.02
CA LYS A 17 -8.59 8.42 -19.87
C LYS A 17 -7.44 9.43 -19.88
N ALA A 18 -7.74 10.69 -19.53
CA ALA A 18 -6.76 11.77 -19.44
C ALA A 18 -5.47 11.27 -18.75
N ALA A 19 -4.31 11.71 -19.27
CA ALA A 19 -2.99 11.26 -18.83
C ALA A 19 -2.93 11.15 -17.30
N ALA A 20 -2.58 9.96 -16.80
CA ALA A 20 -2.53 9.69 -15.38
C ALA A 20 -1.59 10.69 -14.70
N HIS A 21 -2.11 11.47 -13.75
CA HIS A 21 -1.28 12.38 -12.96
C HIS A 21 -0.25 11.59 -12.14
N GLU A 22 0.99 12.07 -12.11
CA GLU A 22 2.04 11.48 -11.28
C GLU A 22 1.61 11.49 -9.81
N PRO A 23 1.57 10.33 -9.13
CA PRO A 23 1.11 10.25 -7.75
C PRO A 23 2.17 10.83 -6.80
N ILE A 24 1.74 11.60 -5.81
CA ILE A 24 2.61 12.12 -4.75
C ILE A 24 2.49 11.23 -3.51
N TYR A 25 3.63 10.79 -2.97
CA TYR A 25 3.71 9.98 -1.77
C TYR A 25 3.64 10.82 -0.49
N CYS A 26 2.88 10.33 0.49
CA CYS A 26 2.97 10.84 1.86
C CYS A 26 4.26 10.36 2.52
N TYR A 27 5.11 11.27 2.99
CA TYR A 27 6.38 10.95 3.64
C TYR A 27 6.25 10.21 4.99
N ILE A 28 5.03 10.14 5.54
CA ILE A 28 4.76 9.49 6.83
C ILE A 28 4.25 8.07 6.61
N CYS A 29 3.27 7.88 5.71
CA CYS A 29 2.57 6.60 5.54
C CYS A 29 2.77 5.91 4.18
N GLY A 30 3.46 6.55 3.24
CA GLY A 30 3.80 5.99 1.93
C GLY A 30 2.62 5.78 0.98
N ARG A 31 1.42 6.27 1.32
CA ARG A 31 0.25 6.22 0.43
C ARG A 31 0.36 7.28 -0.66
N GLN A 32 -0.20 6.97 -1.83
CA GLN A 32 -0.23 7.83 -3.00
C GLN A 32 -1.45 8.76 -2.99
N PHE A 33 -1.25 10.02 -3.37
CA PHE A 33 -2.25 11.06 -3.45
C PHE A 33 -2.07 11.88 -4.72
N GLY A 34 -3.06 12.71 -5.05
CA GLY A 34 -2.90 13.76 -6.04
C GLY A 34 -2.28 15.01 -5.43
N SER A 35 -1.75 15.91 -6.27
CA SER A 35 -1.12 17.16 -5.85
C SER A 35 -2.01 18.05 -4.98
N LYS A 36 -3.33 18.04 -5.21
CA LYS A 36 -4.29 18.81 -4.40
C LYS A 36 -4.62 18.13 -3.06
N SER A 37 -4.69 16.79 -3.02
CA SER A 37 -5.11 16.06 -1.83
C SER A 37 -3.97 15.84 -0.83
N ILE A 38 -2.71 15.86 -1.28
CA ILE A 38 -1.56 15.64 -0.40
C ILE A 38 -1.44 16.73 0.69
N GLY A 39 -1.71 18.00 0.36
CA GLY A 39 -1.63 19.12 1.31
C GLY A 39 -2.69 19.05 2.42
N ILE A 40 -3.81 18.37 2.17
CA ILE A 40 -4.85 18.11 3.18
C ILE A 40 -4.50 16.85 3.98
N HIS A 41 -3.94 15.85 3.31
CA HIS A 41 -3.62 14.57 3.92
C HIS A 41 -2.44 14.65 4.91
N GLN A 42 -1.31 15.24 4.51
CA GLN A 42 -0.08 15.27 5.33
C GLN A 42 -0.29 15.82 6.75
N PRO A 43 -0.95 16.98 6.99
CA PRO A 43 -1.15 17.48 8.35
C PRO A 43 -2.05 16.55 9.18
N GLN A 44 -3.07 15.94 8.58
CA GLN A 44 -3.93 14.97 9.27
C GLN A 44 -3.18 13.68 9.59
N CYS A 45 -2.33 13.22 8.67
CA CYS A 45 -1.48 12.05 8.84
C CYS A 45 -0.47 12.27 9.97
N LEU A 46 0.16 13.45 10.01
CA LEU A 46 1.09 13.84 11.08
C LEU A 46 0.41 13.93 12.44
N LYS A 47 -0.78 14.55 12.51
CA LYS A 47 -1.57 14.59 13.75
C LYS A 47 -1.87 13.18 14.28
N LYS A 48 -2.29 12.27 13.40
CA LYS A 48 -2.53 10.86 13.77
C LYS A 48 -1.24 10.18 14.25
N TRP A 49 -0.13 10.39 13.56
CA TRP A 49 1.17 9.85 13.94
C TRP A 49 1.58 10.32 15.34
N LYS A 50 1.43 11.62 15.65
CA LYS A 50 1.76 12.19 16.98
C LYS A 50 0.95 11.53 18.09
N ILE A 51 -0.38 11.45 17.92
CA ILE A 51 -1.26 10.79 18.90
C ILE A 51 -0.83 9.35 19.15
N GLN A 52 -0.52 8.59 18.11
CA GLN A 52 -0.05 7.21 18.24
C GLN A 52 1.32 7.11 18.92
N ASN A 53 2.22 8.04 18.62
CA ASN A 53 3.55 8.07 19.20
C ASN A 53 3.51 8.48 20.68
N ASP A 54 2.63 9.40 21.06
CA ASP A 54 2.46 9.86 22.45
C ASP A 54 1.84 8.81 23.37
N GLN A 55 1.09 7.86 22.80
CA GLN A 55 0.57 6.69 23.52
C GLN A 55 1.65 5.67 23.88
N LEU A 56 2.84 5.76 23.26
CA LEU A 56 3.96 4.89 23.59
C LEU A 56 4.69 5.38 24.86
N PRO A 57 5.29 4.46 25.65
CA PRO A 57 6.22 4.83 26.72
C PRO A 57 7.31 5.76 26.18
N LYS A 58 7.73 6.74 26.99
CA LYS A 58 8.64 7.83 26.57
C LYS A 58 9.93 7.29 25.92
N GLU A 59 10.39 6.15 26.40
CA GLU A 59 11.63 5.46 26.03
C GLU A 59 11.58 4.87 24.63
N VAL A 60 10.38 4.55 24.13
CA VAL A 60 10.17 3.92 22.81
C VAL A 60 9.41 4.84 21.84
N ARG A 61 9.19 6.10 22.22
CA ARG A 61 8.66 7.12 21.30
C ARG A 61 9.67 7.37 20.20
N ARG A 62 9.15 7.54 18.98
CA ARG A 62 9.96 7.82 17.79
C ARG A 62 10.10 9.32 17.59
N THR A 63 11.17 9.73 16.91
CA THR A 63 11.33 11.11 16.44
C THR A 63 10.29 11.44 15.38
N GLU A 64 9.80 12.67 15.41
CA GLU A 64 8.84 13.18 14.43
C GLU A 64 9.40 13.07 13.01
N PRO A 65 8.65 12.51 12.05
CA PRO A 65 9.07 12.47 10.66
C PRO A 65 9.12 13.88 10.10
N GLU A 66 10.25 14.25 9.51
CA GLU A 66 10.40 15.55 8.83
C GLU A 66 9.97 15.46 7.37
N PRO A 67 9.38 16.53 6.81
CA PRO A 67 9.08 16.60 5.40
C PRO A 67 10.39 16.58 4.57
N PRO A 68 10.42 15.86 3.43
CA PRO A 68 11.59 15.80 2.57
C PRO A 68 11.89 17.18 1.98
N LYS A 69 13.17 17.46 1.77
CA LYS A 69 13.61 18.68 1.09
C LYS A 69 13.15 18.65 -0.36
N ILE A 70 12.67 19.80 -0.84
CA ILE A 70 12.30 19.97 -2.25
C ILE A 70 13.59 19.99 -3.08
N VAL A 71 13.74 19.00 -3.95
CA VAL A 71 14.87 18.92 -4.87
C VAL A 71 14.61 19.87 -6.04
N ARG A 72 15.58 20.73 -6.36
CA ARG A 72 15.52 21.62 -7.52
C ARG A 72 16.54 21.20 -8.57
N LYS A 73 16.17 21.33 -9.84
CA LYS A 73 17.04 21.11 -10.99
C LYS A 73 17.94 22.32 -11.21
N ALA A 74 18.88 22.21 -12.15
CA ALA A 74 19.82 23.27 -12.52
C ALA A 74 19.11 24.57 -12.99
N ASP A 75 17.92 24.45 -13.58
CA ASP A 75 17.08 25.57 -14.02
C ASP A 75 16.19 26.16 -12.90
N ASN A 76 16.44 25.78 -11.64
CA ASN A 76 15.66 26.16 -10.46
C ASN A 76 14.20 25.64 -10.46
N SER A 77 13.81 24.81 -11.44
CA SER A 77 12.52 24.12 -11.41
C SER A 77 12.51 23.01 -10.36
N ILE A 78 11.32 22.66 -9.85
CA ILE A 78 11.16 21.58 -8.88
C ILE A 78 11.32 20.24 -9.59
N ASP A 79 12.22 19.40 -9.11
CA ASP A 79 12.27 18.00 -9.48
C ASP A 79 11.21 17.23 -8.68
N VAL A 80 10.01 17.13 -9.27
CA VAL A 80 8.86 16.46 -8.66
C VAL A 80 9.19 15.00 -8.38
N ASN A 81 9.78 14.30 -9.35
CA ASN A 81 10.10 12.88 -9.20
C ASN A 81 11.14 12.64 -8.10
N ALA A 82 12.23 13.41 -8.07
CA ALA A 82 13.25 13.26 -7.03
C ALA A 82 12.69 13.60 -5.63
N THR A 83 11.89 14.67 -5.52
CA THR A 83 11.24 15.06 -4.26
C THR A 83 10.24 13.98 -3.80
N ASN A 84 9.49 13.41 -4.75
CA ASN A 84 8.50 12.38 -4.49
C ASN A 84 9.15 11.05 -4.06
N MET A 85 10.28 10.69 -4.65
CA MET A 85 11.09 9.56 -4.25
C MET A 85 11.66 9.73 -2.84
N ALA A 86 12.17 10.92 -2.51
CA ALA A 86 12.61 11.24 -1.15
C ALA A 86 11.47 11.13 -0.13
N ALA A 87 10.25 11.56 -0.49
CA ALA A 87 9.07 11.34 0.34
C ALA A 87 8.78 9.85 0.55
N TYR A 88 8.84 9.06 -0.52
CA TYR A 88 8.62 7.63 -0.43
C TYR A 88 9.66 6.96 0.48
N GLU A 89 10.93 7.28 0.32
CA GLU A 89 12.02 6.74 1.15
C GLU A 89 11.85 7.09 2.64
N ALA A 90 11.53 8.36 2.94
CA ALA A 90 11.22 8.79 4.30
C ALA A 90 10.07 7.96 4.92
N SER A 91 9.07 7.60 4.12
CA SER A 91 7.96 6.76 4.59
C SER A 91 8.38 5.32 4.89
N LEU A 92 9.36 4.78 4.16
CA LEU A 92 9.90 3.44 4.40
C LEU A 92 10.68 3.37 5.73
N ALA A 93 11.34 4.47 6.12
CA ALA A 93 12.04 4.58 7.39
C ALA A 93 11.07 4.54 8.60
N GLN A 94 9.80 4.90 8.40
CA GLN A 94 8.77 4.86 9.44
C GLN A 94 8.16 3.47 9.66
N LEU A 95 8.48 2.48 8.82
CA LEU A 95 7.93 1.14 8.91
C LEU A 95 8.63 0.32 9.99
N ILE A 96 7.84 -0.40 10.78
CA ILE A 96 8.30 -1.26 11.88
C ILE A 96 8.29 -2.71 11.39
N ARG A 97 9.33 -3.48 11.73
CA ARG A 97 9.39 -4.91 11.45
C ARG A 97 8.54 -5.69 12.45
N CYS A 98 7.87 -6.74 11.99
CA CYS A 98 7.24 -7.71 12.86
C CYS A 98 8.31 -8.63 13.46
N GLU A 99 8.34 -8.80 14.78
CA GLU A 99 9.30 -9.68 15.48
C GLU A 99 9.15 -11.16 15.09
N ASN A 100 7.96 -11.58 14.66
CA ASN A 100 7.68 -12.97 14.34
C ASN A 100 8.06 -13.34 12.89
N CYS A 101 7.80 -12.46 11.92
CA CYS A 101 8.02 -12.75 10.49
C CYS A 101 8.96 -11.81 9.74
N GLY A 102 9.45 -10.74 10.38
CA GLY A 102 10.38 -9.77 9.79
C GLY A 102 9.79 -8.80 8.75
N ARG A 103 8.52 -8.97 8.35
CA ARG A 103 7.83 -8.07 7.42
C ARG A 103 7.68 -6.67 8.02
N LYS A 104 7.85 -5.63 7.19
CA LYS A 104 7.71 -4.22 7.57
C LYS A 104 6.26 -3.75 7.40
N PHE A 105 5.73 -3.04 8.39
CA PHE A 105 4.39 -2.49 8.38
C PHE A 105 4.36 -1.08 8.97
N ALA A 106 3.37 -0.28 8.56
CA ALA A 106 2.99 0.89 9.33
C ALA A 106 2.47 0.44 10.72
N PRO A 107 2.71 1.19 11.81
CA PRO A 107 2.30 0.80 13.16
C PRO A 107 0.83 0.37 13.26
N GLU A 108 -0.06 1.11 12.59
CA GLU A 108 -1.49 0.84 12.51
C GLU A 108 -1.84 -0.52 11.89
N ARG A 109 -1.06 -0.99 10.91
CA ARG A 109 -1.27 -2.29 10.26
C ARG A 109 -0.54 -3.41 10.99
N LEU A 110 0.55 -3.09 11.69
CA LEU A 110 1.32 -4.06 12.44
C LEU A 110 0.46 -4.71 13.52
N GLN A 111 -0.32 -3.92 14.27
CA GLN A 111 -1.21 -4.44 15.31
C GLN A 111 -2.23 -5.44 14.74
N ALA A 112 -2.85 -5.13 13.61
CA ALA A 112 -3.80 -6.03 12.96
C ALA A 112 -3.13 -7.31 12.45
N HIS A 113 -1.91 -7.19 11.91
CA HIS A 113 -1.10 -8.31 11.45
C HIS A 113 -0.68 -9.23 12.61
N GLN A 114 -0.25 -8.69 13.74
CA GLN A 114 0.20 -9.44 14.92
C GLN A 114 -0.91 -10.25 15.59
N ARG A 115 -2.19 -9.95 15.33
CA ARG A 115 -3.32 -10.81 15.76
C ARG A 115 -3.30 -12.18 15.09
N ALA A 116 -2.75 -12.28 13.88
CA ALA A 116 -2.67 -13.52 13.12
C ALA A 116 -1.24 -14.08 13.03
N CYS A 117 -0.24 -13.21 13.04
CA CYS A 117 1.17 -13.61 12.96
C CYS A 117 1.76 -13.77 14.36
N THR A 118 1.77 -15.01 14.87
CA THR A 118 2.34 -15.38 16.17
C THR A 118 3.72 -16.03 16.03
N LYS A 119 4.37 -16.39 17.13
CA LYS A 119 5.65 -17.10 17.12
C LYS A 119 5.52 -18.53 16.56
N GLU A 120 4.38 -19.15 16.81
CA GLU A 120 4.03 -20.52 16.39
C GLU A 120 3.53 -20.54 14.94
N ASN A 121 2.94 -19.43 14.48
CA ASN A 121 2.49 -19.26 13.11
C ASN A 121 3.00 -17.93 12.52
N PRO A 122 4.31 -17.83 12.25
CA PRO A 122 4.87 -16.64 11.63
C PRO A 122 4.43 -16.59 10.17
N GLY A 123 3.89 -15.44 9.73
CA GLY A 123 3.51 -15.25 8.34
C GLY A 123 4.72 -15.42 7.42
N VAL A 124 4.71 -16.41 6.53
CA VAL A 124 5.86 -16.67 5.66
C VAL A 124 6.12 -15.45 4.77
N PRO A 125 7.36 -14.92 4.70
CA PRO A 125 7.69 -13.91 3.72
C PRO A 125 7.45 -14.50 2.33
N ILE A 126 6.74 -13.78 1.45
CA ILE A 126 6.58 -14.23 0.08
C ILE A 126 7.96 -14.20 -0.58
N ILE A 127 8.61 -15.36 -0.68
CA ILE A 127 9.75 -15.56 -1.56
C ILE A 127 9.15 -15.58 -2.97
N VAL A 128 9.25 -14.45 -3.68
CA VAL A 128 8.81 -14.37 -5.06
C VAL A 128 9.80 -15.18 -5.90
N HIS A 129 9.55 -16.48 -6.05
CA HIS A 129 10.33 -17.29 -6.98
C HIS A 129 10.02 -16.81 -8.40
N PRO A 130 11.04 -16.46 -9.22
CA PRO A 130 10.80 -16.05 -10.60
C PRO A 130 10.06 -17.17 -11.34
N GLY A 131 8.78 -16.93 -11.69
CA GLY A 131 7.94 -17.84 -12.46
C GLY A 131 6.70 -18.42 -11.75
N GLN A 132 6.51 -18.23 -10.45
CA GLN A 132 5.30 -18.72 -9.76
C GLN A 132 4.17 -17.69 -9.78
N ARG A 133 3.14 -17.94 -10.62
CA ARG A 133 1.87 -17.19 -10.57
C ARG A 133 1.14 -17.53 -9.27
N HIS A 134 1.08 -16.58 -8.33
CA HIS A 134 0.25 -16.71 -7.13
C HIS A 134 -1.22 -16.89 -7.52
N ARG A 135 -1.80 -18.07 -7.24
CA ARG A 135 -3.26 -18.25 -7.20
C ARG A 135 -3.78 -17.41 -6.04
N GLN A 136 -4.58 -16.38 -6.32
CA GLN A 136 -5.33 -15.71 -5.27
C GLN A 136 -6.28 -16.73 -4.61
N PRO A 137 -6.29 -16.87 -3.27
CA PRO A 137 -7.32 -17.62 -2.57
C PRO A 137 -8.58 -16.76 -2.52
N HIS A 138 -9.28 -16.64 -3.63
CA HIS A 138 -10.68 -16.22 -3.62
C HIS A 138 -11.51 -17.36 -4.20
N LEU A 139 -12.53 -17.78 -3.43
CA LEU A 139 -13.54 -18.82 -3.73
C LEU A 139 -13.14 -20.27 -3.40
N ALA A 140 -13.10 -20.59 -2.11
CA ALA A 140 -13.49 -21.91 -1.63
C ALA A 140 -14.78 -21.76 -0.80
N THR A 141 -15.87 -21.39 -1.47
CA THR A 141 -17.21 -21.44 -0.89
C THR A 141 -17.74 -22.87 -1.04
N SER A 142 -18.14 -23.42 0.08
CA SER A 142 -18.81 -24.71 0.31
C SER A 142 -19.74 -25.20 -0.81
N LEU A 143 -19.57 -26.47 -1.20
CA LEU A 143 -20.71 -27.33 -1.54
C LEU A 143 -20.51 -28.69 -0.88
N ALA A 144 -21.29 -28.88 0.18
CA ALA A 144 -21.44 -30.12 0.91
C ALA A 144 -21.94 -31.22 -0.02
N ALA A 145 -21.42 -32.42 0.22
CA ALA A 145 -21.78 -33.66 -0.44
C ALA A 145 -23.30 -33.94 -0.37
N LYS A 146 -23.89 -34.26 -1.52
CA LYS A 146 -25.07 -35.13 -1.56
C LYS A 146 -24.63 -36.50 -2.04
N LYS A 147 -24.51 -37.44 -1.10
CA LYS A 147 -24.41 -38.88 -1.37
C LYS A 147 -25.70 -39.31 -2.09
N ALA A 148 -25.58 -39.81 -3.30
CA ALA A 148 -26.58 -40.68 -3.89
C ALA A 148 -26.56 -42.02 -3.13
N LYS A 149 -27.70 -42.41 -2.58
CA LYS A 149 -27.91 -43.76 -2.06
C LYS A 149 -29.36 -44.16 -2.31
N LYS A 150 -29.47 -45.20 -3.14
CA LYS A 150 -30.60 -46.08 -3.44
C LYS A 150 -31.64 -45.56 -4.44
#